data_AF-A0A821X308-F1
#
_entry.id   AF-A0A821X308-F1
#
_cell.length_a   1.000
_cell.length_b   1.000
_cell.length_c   1.000
_cell.angle_alpha   90.00
_cell.angle_beta   90.00
_cell.angle_gamma   90.00
#
_symmetry.space_group_name_H-M   'P 1'
#
loop_
_entity.id
_entity.type
_entity.pdbx_description
1 polymer ?
#
loop_
_entity_poly.entity_id
_entity_poly.type
_entity_poly.pdbx_seq_one_letter_code
_entity_poly.pdbx_strand_id
1 'polypeptide(L)'
;KPINVTVIQVYAPTTGADDEEIEDFYVSLQQLVDATLKNDTIVIMGDWNAKVGSKPITGITGNFGLGDRNEAGDRLFEFCQNNSLSITNTCFKQPKRRLYTWTSPNGQYKNQIDYILCSQRWRSSIQLAKTRPGADCGSDHELLVAKFQMKLKTTNKTARPARYNLSKIPCKYAVEVKNRFDGLDLIDREPEELWSEIRDIIKDEANKNIPKNKMPKKAKWLTADTLKIAEERRNAKGSGDKKRFSRLNAEFQRRARRDKEKHINDQCQQIEDNNRKGKTRDLFKKIDEIKRTFHAKIGTIKDKQGRDLMEKEDIKKRRREYTEELYTKDTQSIDENDGSTIELAPEILESEIKWA
;
A
#
# COMPACT_ATOMS: atom_id res chain seq x y z
N LYS A 1 -17.87 5.57 0.60
CA LYS A 1 -17.26 6.47 1.59
C LYS A 1 -15.86 5.94 1.91
N PRO A 2 -14.87 6.81 2.19
CA PRO A 2 -13.60 6.35 2.76
C PRO A 2 -13.90 5.59 4.07
N ILE A 3 -13.10 4.57 4.35
CA ILE A 3 -13.18 3.77 5.57
C ILE A 3 -11.88 4.06 6.31
N ASN A 4 -11.96 4.56 7.55
CA ASN A 4 -10.76 4.80 8.34
C ASN A 4 -10.27 3.48 8.94
N VAL A 5 -8.98 3.44 9.23
CA VAL A 5 -8.35 2.33 9.94
C VAL A 5 -7.81 2.91 11.23
N THR A 6 -8.29 2.40 12.36
CA THR A 6 -7.78 2.74 13.68
C THR A 6 -6.84 1.64 14.12
N VAL A 7 -5.61 2.02 14.45
CA VAL A 7 -4.60 1.10 14.98
C VAL A 7 -4.37 1.45 16.43
N ILE A 8 -4.61 0.49 17.33
CA ILE A 8 -4.35 0.60 18.75
C ILE A 8 -3.13 -0.28 19.04
N GLN A 9 -2.12 0.28 19.71
CA GLN A 9 -0.99 -0.49 20.18
C GLN A 9 -1.12 -0.73 21.67
N VAL A 10 -0.86 -1.96 22.12
CA VAL A 10 -0.96 -2.35 23.52
C VAL A 10 0.32 -2.98 24.03
N TYR A 11 0.55 -2.82 25.32
CA TYR A 11 1.45 -3.62 26.13
C TYR A 11 0.63 -4.01 27.36
N ALA A 12 0.19 -5.27 27.41
CA ALA A 12 -0.65 -5.74 28.51
C ALA A 12 0.20 -6.01 29.77
N PRO A 13 -0.35 -5.88 30.98
CA PRO A 13 0.36 -6.21 32.20
C PRO A 13 0.85 -7.67 32.22
N THR A 14 1.96 -7.93 32.91
CA THR A 14 2.52 -9.28 33.01
C THR A 14 1.70 -10.15 33.98
N THR A 15 1.96 -11.46 34.01
CA THR A 15 1.28 -12.37 34.94
C THR A 15 1.56 -12.08 36.42
N GLY A 16 2.55 -11.23 36.73
CA GLY A 16 2.88 -10.78 38.09
C GLY A 16 2.22 -9.47 38.51
N ALA A 17 1.53 -8.79 37.59
CA ALA A 17 0.77 -7.59 37.90
C ALA A 17 -0.39 -7.89 38.86
N ASP A 18 -0.76 -6.90 39.68
CA ASP A 18 -1.93 -7.03 40.52
C ASP A 18 -3.23 -6.96 39.70
N ASP A 19 -4.33 -7.42 40.30
CA ASP A 19 -5.61 -7.46 39.60
C ASP A 19 -6.12 -6.04 39.27
N GLU A 20 -5.72 -5.01 40.02
CA GLU A 20 -6.12 -3.62 39.77
C GLU A 20 -5.48 -3.10 38.46
N GLU A 21 -4.18 -3.31 38.26
CA GLU A 21 -3.47 -2.94 37.03
C GLU A 21 -4.04 -3.64 35.79
N ILE A 22 -4.40 -4.93 35.94
CA ILE A 22 -5.00 -5.71 34.86
C ILE A 22 -6.38 -5.18 34.49
N GLU A 23 -7.23 -4.89 35.48
CA GLU A 23 -8.54 -4.32 35.24
C GLU A 23 -8.45 -2.93 34.62
N ASP A 24 -7.56 -2.07 35.12
CA ASP A 24 -7.33 -0.72 34.57
C ASP A 24 -6.88 -0.76 33.11
N PHE A 25 -6.03 -1.72 32.74
CA PHE A 25 -5.64 -1.96 31.35
C PHE A 25 -6.85 -2.27 30.46
N TYR A 26 -7.70 -3.23 30.86
CA TYR A 26 -8.85 -3.64 30.05
C TYR A 26 -9.94 -2.56 30.01
N VAL A 27 -10.16 -1.82 31.10
CA VAL A 27 -11.07 -0.67 31.14
C VAL A 27 -10.61 0.42 30.18
N SER A 28 -9.33 0.79 30.24
CA SER A 28 -8.75 1.80 29.35
C SER A 28 -8.81 1.37 27.88
N LEU A 29 -8.49 0.12 27.60
CA LEU A 29 -8.57 -0.44 26.25
C LEU A 29 -10.02 -0.47 25.73
N GLN A 30 -10.98 -0.80 26.59
CA GLN A 30 -12.40 -0.80 26.22
C GLN A 30 -12.88 0.61 25.88
N GLN A 31 -12.50 1.63 26.66
CA GLN A 31 -12.82 3.03 26.36
C GLN A 31 -12.28 3.46 24.99
N LEU A 32 -11.06 3.05 24.63
CA LEU A 32 -10.48 3.32 23.31
C LEU A 32 -11.27 2.63 22.19
N VAL A 33 -11.66 1.38 22.39
CA VAL A 33 -12.48 0.64 21.42
C VAL A 33 -13.85 1.30 21.26
N ASP A 34 -14.49 1.71 22.34
CA ASP A 34 -15.81 2.36 22.33
C ASP A 34 -15.77 3.75 21.70
N ALA A 35 -14.65 4.47 21.84
CA ALA A 35 -14.43 5.76 21.19
C ALA A 35 -14.25 5.64 19.66
N THR A 36 -13.96 4.44 19.14
CA THR A 36 -13.82 4.25 17.68
C THR A 36 -15.18 4.26 16.98
N LEU A 37 -15.24 4.88 15.80
CA LEU A 37 -16.46 4.90 15.01
C LEU A 37 -16.81 3.48 14.54
N LYS A 38 -18.08 3.07 14.69
CA LYS A 38 -18.58 1.73 14.27
C LYS A 38 -18.31 1.35 12.81
N ASN A 39 -18.04 2.33 11.95
CA ASN A 39 -17.75 2.11 10.53
C ASN A 39 -16.26 1.92 10.23
N ASP A 40 -15.39 2.20 11.19
CA ASP A 40 -13.94 2.12 11.03
C ASP A 40 -13.47 0.67 11.16
N THR A 41 -12.29 0.39 10.61
CA THR A 41 -11.62 -0.89 10.78
C THR A 41 -10.67 -0.79 11.96
N ILE A 42 -10.89 -1.57 13.02
CA ILE A 42 -10.01 -1.59 14.19
C ILE A 42 -8.97 -2.70 14.02
N VAL A 43 -7.72 -2.36 14.25
CA VAL A 43 -6.61 -3.30 14.40
C VAL A 43 -5.95 -3.01 15.75
N ILE A 44 -5.90 -4.00 16.64
CA ILE A 44 -5.21 -3.87 17.93
C ILE A 44 -3.98 -4.77 17.86
N MET A 45 -2.80 -4.24 18.14
CA MET A 45 -1.55 -4.99 18.02
C MET A 45 -0.59 -4.72 19.16
N GLY A 46 0.24 -5.69 19.48
CA GLY A 46 1.28 -5.53 20.49
C GLY A 46 1.44 -6.78 21.32
N ASP A 47 2.08 -6.61 22.46
CA ASP A 47 2.33 -7.66 23.43
C ASP A 47 1.14 -7.74 24.39
N TRP A 48 0.57 -8.94 24.49
CA TRP A 48 -0.57 -9.19 25.35
C TRP A 48 -0.21 -9.98 26.59
N ASN A 49 1.05 -10.41 26.75
CA ASN A 49 1.47 -11.27 27.86
C ASN A 49 0.54 -12.49 28.07
N ALA A 50 -0.09 -12.97 26.99
CA ALA A 50 -1.16 -13.94 27.03
C ALA A 50 -0.92 -15.11 26.06
N LYS A 51 -1.29 -16.32 26.46
CA LYS A 51 -1.31 -17.48 25.57
C LYS A 51 -2.74 -17.85 25.28
N VAL A 52 -3.17 -17.71 24.03
CA VAL A 52 -4.54 -18.10 23.62
C VAL A 52 -4.65 -19.57 23.22
N GLY A 53 -3.51 -20.20 22.97
CA GLY A 53 -3.35 -21.61 22.64
C GLY A 53 -3.74 -21.99 21.21
N SER A 54 -3.64 -23.29 20.90
CA SER A 54 -3.95 -23.85 19.59
C SER A 54 -5.42 -24.25 19.39
N LYS A 55 -6.27 -24.11 20.42
CA LYS A 55 -7.69 -24.49 20.35
C LYS A 55 -8.47 -23.47 19.54
N PRO A 56 -9.08 -23.86 18.40
CA PRO A 56 -9.81 -22.94 17.55
C PRO A 56 -11.18 -22.62 18.12
N ILE A 57 -11.56 -21.34 18.07
CA ILE A 57 -12.89 -20.86 18.45
C ILE A 57 -13.41 -19.98 17.31
N THR A 58 -14.55 -20.36 16.77
CA THR A 58 -15.17 -19.73 15.60
C THR A 58 -15.23 -18.22 15.77
N GLY A 59 -14.65 -17.48 14.81
CA GLY A 59 -14.65 -16.02 14.78
C GLY A 59 -13.54 -15.36 15.61
N ILE A 60 -12.98 -16.03 16.62
CA ILE A 60 -11.99 -15.42 17.53
C ILE A 60 -10.59 -15.98 17.27
N THR A 61 -10.35 -17.26 17.57
CA THR A 61 -9.05 -17.92 17.35
C THR A 61 -9.08 -18.86 16.14
N GLY A 62 -7.96 -18.96 15.45
CA GLY A 62 -7.77 -19.88 14.33
C GLY A 62 -7.11 -21.20 14.73
N ASN A 63 -7.01 -22.10 13.75
CA ASN A 63 -6.51 -23.47 13.94
C ASN A 63 -4.98 -23.58 14.13
N PHE A 64 -4.25 -22.46 14.12
CA PHE A 64 -2.78 -22.44 14.04
C PHE A 64 -2.14 -21.60 15.13
N GLY A 65 -2.84 -21.35 16.25
CA GLY A 65 -2.22 -20.82 17.47
C GLY A 65 -1.19 -21.78 18.08
N LEU A 66 -0.37 -21.28 19.00
CA LEU A 66 0.72 -22.03 19.64
C LEU A 66 0.42 -22.26 21.13
N GLY A 67 0.75 -23.46 21.63
CA GLY A 67 0.71 -23.79 23.06
C GLY A 67 -0.69 -24.03 23.62
N ASP A 68 -0.76 -24.07 24.94
CA ASP A 68 -1.99 -24.14 25.73
C ASP A 68 -2.38 -22.76 26.23
N ARG A 69 -3.67 -22.58 26.49
CA ARG A 69 -4.20 -21.30 26.97
C ARG A 69 -3.89 -21.08 28.45
N ASN A 70 -3.48 -19.87 28.81
CA ASN A 70 -3.32 -19.43 30.21
C ASN A 70 -4.46 -18.48 30.62
N GLU A 71 -4.51 -18.09 31.89
CA GLU A 71 -5.56 -17.21 32.45
C GLU A 71 -5.62 -15.85 31.74
N ALA A 72 -4.48 -15.21 31.48
CA ALA A 72 -4.41 -13.99 30.67
C ALA A 72 -4.97 -14.21 29.24
N GLY A 73 -4.78 -15.41 28.69
CA GLY A 73 -5.37 -15.84 27.42
C GLY A 73 -6.88 -16.02 27.46
N ASP A 74 -7.45 -16.39 28.60
CA ASP A 74 -8.90 -16.41 28.81
C ASP A 74 -9.48 -14.98 28.88
N ARG A 75 -8.83 -14.06 29.62
CA ARG A 75 -9.21 -12.63 29.65
C ARG A 75 -9.14 -11.99 28.26
N LEU A 76 -8.06 -12.23 27.50
CA LEU A 76 -7.94 -11.79 26.11
C LEU A 76 -9.04 -12.39 25.21
N PHE A 77 -9.38 -13.66 25.43
CA PHE A 77 -10.45 -14.32 24.69
C PHE A 77 -11.82 -13.65 24.96
N GLU A 78 -12.15 -13.40 26.22
CA GLU A 78 -13.40 -12.72 26.63
C GLU A 78 -13.48 -11.31 26.05
N PHE A 79 -12.39 -10.55 26.12
CA PHE A 79 -12.29 -9.23 25.50
C PHE A 79 -12.55 -9.27 23.98
N CYS A 80 -11.93 -10.25 23.29
CA CYS A 80 -12.15 -10.43 21.85
C CYS A 80 -13.59 -10.84 21.52
N GLN A 81 -14.21 -11.65 22.38
CA GLN A 81 -15.59 -12.08 22.22
C GLN A 81 -16.55 -10.91 22.34
N ASN A 82 -16.41 -10.10 23.38
CA ASN A 82 -17.25 -8.93 23.65
C ASN A 82 -17.14 -7.87 22.54
N ASN A 83 -15.95 -7.68 21.98
CA ASN A 83 -15.68 -6.67 20.95
C ASN A 83 -15.73 -7.20 19.50
N SER A 84 -16.15 -8.45 19.29
CA SER A 84 -16.17 -9.08 17.95
C SER A 84 -14.83 -8.96 17.20
N LEU A 85 -13.74 -9.29 17.88
CA LEU A 85 -12.37 -9.27 17.35
C LEU A 85 -11.92 -10.69 17.00
N SER A 86 -11.04 -10.79 15.99
CA SER A 86 -10.34 -12.01 15.60
C SER A 86 -8.86 -11.88 15.89
N ILE A 87 -8.26 -12.92 16.48
CA ILE A 87 -6.82 -13.05 16.71
C ILE A 87 -6.15 -13.56 15.44
N THR A 88 -5.63 -12.65 14.61
CA THR A 88 -5.35 -12.96 13.19
C THR A 88 -4.13 -13.85 12.97
N ASN A 89 -3.09 -13.72 13.80
CA ASN A 89 -1.86 -14.53 13.71
C ASN A 89 -2.05 -15.99 14.14
N THR A 90 -3.21 -16.38 14.66
CA THR A 90 -3.58 -17.79 14.90
C THR A 90 -4.28 -18.44 13.69
N CYS A 91 -4.58 -17.67 12.64
CA CYS A 91 -5.46 -18.10 11.54
C CYS A 91 -4.73 -18.63 10.31
N PHE A 92 -3.41 -18.47 10.24
CA PHE A 92 -2.63 -18.82 9.05
C PHE A 92 -1.72 -20.01 9.35
N LYS A 93 -1.78 -21.02 8.48
CA LYS A 93 -0.83 -22.14 8.53
C LYS A 93 0.58 -21.64 8.24
N GLN A 94 1.44 -21.63 9.26
CA GLN A 94 2.86 -21.28 9.14
C GLN A 94 3.74 -22.37 9.76
N PRO A 95 5.03 -22.45 9.37
CA PRO A 95 6.00 -23.26 10.11
C PRO A 95 6.09 -22.76 11.56
N LYS A 96 6.27 -23.66 12.54
CA LYS A 96 6.35 -23.33 13.98
C LYS A 96 7.29 -22.15 14.29
N ARG A 97 8.42 -22.06 13.60
CA ARG A 97 9.37 -20.95 13.75
C ARG A 97 8.83 -19.55 13.43
N ARG A 98 7.67 -19.44 12.78
CA ARG A 98 7.03 -18.17 12.42
C ARG A 98 5.76 -17.88 13.22
N LEU A 99 5.50 -18.69 14.26
CA LEU A 99 4.34 -18.59 15.12
C LEU A 99 4.71 -17.99 16.48
N TYR A 100 5.82 -18.41 17.08
CA TYR A 100 6.31 -17.79 18.31
C TYR A 100 6.75 -16.36 18.03
N THR A 101 6.49 -15.51 19.00
CA THR A 101 6.74 -14.07 19.02
C THR A 101 7.71 -13.68 20.12
N TRP A 102 7.96 -14.57 21.09
CA TRP A 102 8.92 -14.37 22.16
C TRP A 102 9.75 -15.63 22.38
N THR A 103 11.03 -15.44 22.74
CA THR A 103 11.96 -16.51 23.10
C THR A 103 12.59 -16.16 24.45
N SER A 104 12.58 -17.10 25.39
CA SER A 104 13.19 -16.87 26.70
C SER A 104 14.68 -16.50 26.60
N PRO A 105 15.24 -15.75 27.57
CA PRO A 105 16.65 -15.35 27.53
C PRO A 105 17.63 -16.52 27.41
N ASN A 106 17.28 -17.68 27.95
CA ASN A 106 18.04 -18.93 27.85
C ASN A 106 17.77 -19.75 26.57
N GLY A 107 16.88 -19.28 25.70
CA GLY A 107 16.50 -19.91 24.43
C GLY A 107 15.63 -21.18 24.53
N GLN A 108 15.26 -21.60 25.74
CA GLN A 108 14.58 -22.87 25.99
C GLN A 108 13.09 -22.83 25.66
N TYR A 109 12.42 -21.72 25.98
CA TYR A 109 10.98 -21.54 25.83
C TYR A 109 10.68 -20.58 24.70
N LYS A 110 9.61 -20.87 23.95
CA LYS A 110 9.20 -20.10 22.78
C LYS A 110 7.71 -20.03 22.72
N ASN A 111 7.19 -18.83 22.75
CA ASN A 111 5.77 -18.62 22.96
C ASN A 111 5.20 -17.57 22.03
N GLN A 112 3.89 -17.59 21.93
CA GLN A 112 3.11 -16.63 21.16
C GLN A 112 2.37 -15.77 22.17
N ILE A 113 2.87 -14.55 22.39
CA ILE A 113 2.32 -13.57 23.34
C ILE A 113 2.00 -12.23 22.67
N ASP A 114 2.58 -11.98 21.50
CA ASP A 114 2.23 -10.85 20.66
C ASP A 114 1.11 -11.23 19.68
N TYR A 115 0.08 -10.39 19.60
CA TYR A 115 -1.05 -10.64 18.72
C TYR A 115 -1.42 -9.42 17.90
N ILE A 116 -2.01 -9.70 16.74
CA ILE A 116 -2.68 -8.71 15.90
C ILE A 116 -4.15 -9.09 15.86
N LEU A 117 -4.96 -8.34 16.58
CA LEU A 117 -6.41 -8.42 16.58
C LEU A 117 -6.98 -7.56 15.46
N CYS A 118 -8.08 -8.00 14.86
CA CYS A 118 -8.79 -7.25 13.85
C CYS A 118 -10.29 -7.49 13.99
N SER A 119 -11.12 -6.47 13.75
CA SER A 119 -12.57 -6.63 13.72
C SER A 119 -12.98 -7.80 12.84
N GLN A 120 -13.86 -8.68 13.33
CA GLN A 120 -14.30 -9.89 12.62
C GLN A 120 -14.82 -9.60 11.22
N ARG A 121 -15.55 -8.48 11.04
CA ARG A 121 -16.02 -7.97 9.75
C ARG A 121 -14.89 -7.82 8.71
N TRP A 122 -13.71 -7.42 9.16
CA TRP A 122 -12.54 -7.12 8.33
C TRP A 122 -11.48 -8.21 8.35
N ARG A 123 -11.72 -9.32 9.06
CA ARG A 123 -10.84 -10.50 9.14
C ARG A 123 -10.25 -10.91 7.79
N SER A 124 -11.08 -10.98 6.75
CA SER A 124 -10.68 -11.40 5.39
C SER A 124 -9.74 -10.41 4.68
N SER A 125 -9.61 -9.20 5.21
CA SER A 125 -8.65 -8.19 4.73
C SER A 125 -7.23 -8.50 5.21
N ILE A 126 -7.06 -9.24 6.30
CA ILE A 126 -5.75 -9.73 6.71
C ILE A 126 -5.44 -10.96 5.86
N GLN A 127 -4.40 -10.87 5.04
CA GLN A 127 -4.00 -11.94 4.11
C GLN A 127 -2.96 -12.87 4.71
N LEU A 128 -2.24 -12.39 5.71
CA LEU A 128 -1.14 -13.08 6.34
C LEU A 128 -0.81 -12.37 7.64
N ALA A 129 -0.50 -13.13 8.69
CA ALA A 129 0.17 -12.63 9.88
C ALA A 129 1.22 -13.68 10.31
N LYS A 130 2.46 -13.25 10.55
CA LYS A 130 3.58 -14.13 10.87
C LYS A 130 4.76 -13.37 11.48
N THR A 131 5.59 -14.05 12.23
CA THR A 131 6.85 -13.49 12.72
C THR A 131 7.97 -13.56 11.68
N ARG A 132 9.00 -12.75 11.89
CA ARG A 132 10.22 -12.66 11.07
C ARG A 132 11.46 -12.97 11.91
N PRO A 133 11.80 -14.25 12.14
CA PRO A 133 12.97 -14.68 12.92
C PRO A 133 14.36 -14.32 12.38
N GLY A 134 14.42 -13.53 11.31
CA GLY A 134 15.68 -13.05 10.74
C GLY A 134 15.71 -11.52 10.65
N ALA A 135 14.73 -10.85 11.27
CA ALA A 135 14.81 -9.43 11.54
C ALA A 135 15.56 -9.29 12.87
N ASP A 136 16.68 -8.59 12.86
CA ASP A 136 17.44 -8.30 14.07
C ASP A 136 16.81 -7.07 14.73
N CYS A 137 16.16 -7.27 15.88
CA CYS A 137 15.49 -6.24 16.65
C CYS A 137 16.16 -5.99 18.00
N GLY A 138 17.25 -6.70 18.33
CA GLY A 138 17.94 -6.55 19.62
C GLY A 138 17.06 -6.85 20.85
N SER A 139 16.01 -7.65 20.69
CA SER A 139 15.05 -8.04 21.72
C SER A 139 14.84 -9.55 21.71
N ASP A 140 14.39 -10.08 22.83
CA ASP A 140 13.82 -11.41 23.02
C ASP A 140 12.49 -11.64 22.26
N HIS A 141 11.87 -10.57 21.75
CA HIS A 141 10.73 -10.61 20.84
C HIS A 141 11.12 -10.71 19.36
N GLU A 142 10.25 -11.38 18.60
CA GLU A 142 10.34 -11.56 17.17
C GLU A 142 9.37 -10.65 16.44
N LEU A 143 9.86 -9.93 15.41
CA LEU A 143 9.04 -8.98 14.65
C LEU A 143 7.80 -9.65 14.04
N LEU A 144 6.61 -9.34 14.57
CA LEU A 144 5.32 -9.79 14.07
C LEU A 144 4.81 -8.86 12.97
N VAL A 145 4.48 -9.41 11.80
CA VAL A 145 4.01 -8.64 10.64
C VAL A 145 2.71 -9.19 10.10
N ALA A 146 1.70 -8.32 9.98
CA ALA A 146 0.49 -8.59 9.21
C ALA A 146 0.51 -7.91 7.83
N LYS A 147 0.01 -8.62 6.82
CA LYS A 147 -0.29 -8.07 5.50
C LYS A 147 -1.80 -7.78 5.43
N PHE A 148 -2.13 -6.51 5.52
CA PHE A 148 -3.50 -6.02 5.43
C PHE A 148 -3.81 -5.50 4.02
N GLN A 149 -4.91 -5.95 3.42
CA GLN A 149 -5.40 -5.51 2.13
C GLN A 149 -6.89 -5.15 2.21
N MET A 150 -7.19 -3.86 2.19
CA MET A 150 -8.56 -3.36 2.01
C MET A 150 -8.91 -3.23 0.53
N LYS A 151 -10.08 -3.74 0.15
CA LYS A 151 -10.69 -3.48 -1.15
C LYS A 151 -11.63 -2.29 -1.01
N LEU A 152 -11.12 -1.09 -1.31
CA LEU A 152 -11.96 0.10 -1.38
C LEU A 152 -12.81 0.05 -2.66
N LYS A 153 -14.09 0.45 -2.57
CA LYS A 153 -14.94 0.62 -3.74
C LYS A 153 -14.32 1.71 -4.61
N THR A 154 -13.82 1.34 -5.79
CA THR A 154 -13.31 2.29 -6.77
C THR A 154 -14.46 3.24 -7.15
N THR A 155 -14.33 4.52 -6.86
CA THR A 155 -15.09 5.52 -7.60
C THR A 155 -14.59 5.43 -9.04
N ASN A 156 -15.42 4.97 -9.97
CA ASN A 156 -15.05 4.87 -11.37
C ASN A 156 -14.53 6.24 -11.81
N LYS A 157 -13.21 6.36 -11.96
CA LYS A 157 -12.65 7.50 -12.68
C LYS A 157 -13.22 7.36 -14.08
N THR A 158 -13.95 8.36 -14.55
CA THR A 158 -14.35 8.43 -15.95
C THR A 158 -13.09 8.13 -16.77
N ALA A 159 -13.18 7.12 -17.64
CA ALA A 159 -12.06 6.73 -18.47
C ALA A 159 -11.56 8.00 -19.17
N ARG A 160 -10.29 8.36 -18.95
CA ARG A 160 -9.74 9.53 -19.63
C ARG A 160 -9.94 9.32 -21.12
N PRO A 161 -10.57 10.27 -21.85
CA PRO A 161 -10.80 10.10 -23.27
C PRO A 161 -9.47 9.84 -23.97
N ALA A 162 -9.47 8.87 -24.88
CA ALA A 162 -8.29 8.53 -25.65
C ALA A 162 -7.81 9.77 -26.42
N ARG A 163 -6.54 10.15 -26.22
CA ARG A 163 -5.97 11.32 -26.89
C ARG A 163 -5.71 11.01 -28.36
N TYR A 164 -6.16 11.88 -29.27
CA TYR A 164 -5.83 11.81 -30.69
C TYR A 164 -4.31 11.97 -30.93
N ASN A 165 -3.80 11.31 -31.96
CA ASN A 165 -2.43 11.49 -32.41
C ASN A 165 -2.34 12.69 -33.37
N LEU A 166 -2.07 13.86 -32.81
CA LEU A 166 -2.00 15.12 -33.57
C LEU A 166 -0.87 15.16 -34.61
N SER A 167 0.11 14.25 -34.56
CA SER A 167 1.15 14.17 -35.60
C SER A 167 0.72 13.38 -36.83
N LYS A 168 -0.50 12.82 -36.83
CA LYS A 168 -1.04 11.95 -37.90
C LYS A 168 -2.45 12.39 -38.31
N ILE A 169 -2.70 13.69 -38.38
CA ILE A 169 -3.98 14.21 -38.87
C ILE A 169 -3.98 14.08 -40.40
N PRO A 170 -4.87 13.27 -41.01
CA PRO A 170 -4.95 13.15 -42.46
C PRO A 170 -5.58 14.40 -43.07
N CYS A 171 -5.21 14.76 -44.30
CA CYS A 171 -5.87 15.87 -45.02
C CYS A 171 -7.38 15.65 -45.18
N LYS A 172 -7.80 14.38 -45.27
CA LYS A 172 -9.21 13.96 -45.32
C LYS A 172 -10.05 14.49 -44.15
N TYR A 173 -9.47 14.60 -42.94
CA TYR A 173 -10.17 15.16 -41.78
C TYR A 173 -10.60 16.61 -42.01
N ALA A 174 -9.72 17.44 -42.57
CA ALA A 174 -10.04 18.85 -42.83
C ALA A 174 -11.15 19.01 -43.89
N VAL A 175 -11.13 18.15 -44.92
CA VAL A 175 -12.17 18.14 -45.97
C VAL A 175 -13.51 17.71 -45.41
N GLU A 176 -13.56 16.64 -44.62
CA GLU A 176 -14.83 16.13 -44.06
C GLU A 176 -15.44 17.09 -43.02
N VAL A 177 -14.61 17.74 -42.20
CA VAL A 177 -15.08 18.81 -41.29
C VAL A 177 -15.65 19.98 -42.08
N LYS A 178 -14.96 20.43 -43.13
CA LYS A 178 -15.45 21.54 -43.96
C LYS A 178 -16.79 21.21 -44.63
N ASN A 179 -16.90 20.03 -45.24
CA ASN A 179 -18.14 19.60 -45.87
C ASN A 179 -19.32 19.52 -44.90
N ARG A 180 -19.08 19.10 -43.65
CA ARG A 180 -20.10 19.08 -42.58
C ARG A 180 -20.48 20.49 -42.11
N PHE A 181 -19.53 21.41 -42.10
CA PHE A 181 -19.76 22.80 -41.68
C PHE A 181 -20.54 23.58 -42.74
N ASP A 182 -20.27 23.34 -44.02
CA ASP A 182 -20.98 23.97 -45.14
C ASP A 182 -22.49 23.59 -45.17
N GLY A 183 -22.86 22.50 -44.48
CA GLY A 183 -24.25 22.05 -44.32
C GLY A 183 -24.94 22.50 -43.02
N LEU A 184 -24.31 23.35 -42.21
CA LEU A 184 -24.92 23.89 -41.00
C LEU A 184 -25.86 25.05 -41.34
N ASP A 185 -27.11 24.97 -40.87
CA ASP A 185 -28.03 26.09 -40.92
C ASP A 185 -27.79 27.03 -39.73
N LEU A 186 -27.53 28.30 -40.05
CA LEU A 186 -27.14 29.35 -39.10
C LEU A 186 -28.32 30.27 -38.74
N ILE A 187 -29.48 30.08 -39.34
CA ILE A 187 -30.65 30.96 -39.18
C ILE A 187 -31.49 30.50 -37.99
N ASP A 188 -31.91 31.45 -37.15
CA ASP A 188 -32.82 31.25 -35.99
C ASP A 188 -32.38 30.19 -34.97
N ARG A 189 -31.06 30.07 -34.72
CA ARG A 189 -30.52 29.09 -33.76
C ARG A 189 -29.88 29.72 -32.53
N GLU A 190 -30.14 29.08 -31.40
CA GLU A 190 -29.53 29.44 -30.11
C GLU A 190 -28.01 29.15 -30.11
N PRO A 191 -27.16 30.07 -29.61
CA PRO A 191 -25.71 29.93 -29.66
C PRO A 191 -25.15 28.66 -29.01
N GLU A 192 -25.72 28.20 -27.89
CA GLU A 192 -25.27 27.00 -27.18
C GLU A 192 -25.55 25.72 -27.98
N GLU A 193 -26.64 25.76 -28.73
CA GLU A 193 -27.15 24.70 -29.56
C GLU A 193 -26.28 24.54 -30.83
N LEU A 194 -25.90 25.67 -31.44
CA LEU A 194 -24.95 25.73 -32.54
C LEU A 194 -23.55 25.26 -32.10
N TRP A 195 -23.10 25.69 -30.91
CA TRP A 195 -21.82 25.27 -30.35
C TRP A 195 -21.76 23.76 -30.07
N SER A 196 -22.84 23.19 -29.54
CA SER A 196 -22.91 21.75 -29.31
C SER A 196 -22.74 20.97 -30.62
N GLU A 197 -23.41 21.40 -31.68
CA GLU A 197 -23.33 20.75 -32.99
C GLU A 197 -21.95 20.87 -33.63
N ILE A 198 -21.35 22.07 -33.62
CA ILE A 198 -19.97 22.30 -34.09
C ILE A 198 -18.99 21.38 -33.36
N ARG A 199 -19.09 21.35 -32.03
CA ARG A 199 -18.24 20.53 -31.17
C ARG A 199 -18.40 19.05 -31.48
N ASP A 200 -19.62 18.60 -31.74
CA ASP A 200 -19.93 17.20 -31.98
C ASP A 200 -19.48 16.77 -33.39
N ILE A 201 -19.63 17.62 -34.41
CA ILE A 201 -19.04 17.42 -35.75
C ILE A 201 -17.52 17.27 -35.65
N ILE A 202 -16.85 18.19 -34.95
CA ILE A 202 -15.39 18.14 -34.77
C ILE A 202 -14.98 16.82 -34.09
N LYS A 203 -15.66 16.43 -33.02
CA LYS A 203 -15.36 15.20 -32.26
C LYS A 203 -15.63 13.95 -33.10
N ASP A 204 -16.71 13.91 -33.86
CA ASP A 204 -17.11 12.76 -34.66
C ASP A 204 -16.15 12.54 -35.83
N GLU A 205 -15.84 13.60 -36.57
CA GLU A 205 -14.87 13.50 -37.66
C GLU A 205 -13.45 13.22 -37.14
N ALA A 206 -13.09 13.74 -35.95
CA ALA A 206 -11.83 13.40 -35.31
C ALA A 206 -11.80 11.92 -34.88
N ASN A 207 -12.92 11.37 -34.39
CA ASN A 207 -13.04 9.95 -34.04
C ASN A 207 -12.95 9.02 -35.24
N LYS A 208 -13.47 9.43 -36.40
CA LYS A 208 -13.43 8.66 -37.65
C LYS A 208 -12.06 8.70 -38.31
N ASN A 209 -11.44 9.87 -38.37
CA ASN A 209 -10.27 10.11 -39.22
C ASN A 209 -8.94 10.16 -38.47
N ILE A 210 -8.92 10.60 -37.20
CA ILE A 210 -7.66 10.80 -36.48
C ILE A 210 -7.35 9.55 -35.64
N PRO A 211 -6.23 8.86 -35.89
CA PRO A 211 -5.86 7.71 -35.10
C PRO A 211 -5.62 8.11 -33.64
N LYS A 212 -6.21 7.36 -32.71
CA LYS A 212 -6.00 7.53 -31.27
C LYS A 212 -4.61 7.04 -30.86
N ASN A 213 -3.99 7.71 -29.89
CA ASN A 213 -2.71 7.27 -29.33
C ASN A 213 -2.88 5.89 -28.70
N LYS A 214 -2.15 4.89 -29.20
CA LYS A 214 -2.09 3.57 -28.57
C LYS A 214 -1.29 3.69 -27.27
N MET A 215 -1.82 3.12 -26.19
CA MET A 215 -1.07 2.95 -24.94
C MET A 215 0.20 2.16 -25.25
N PRO A 216 1.39 2.61 -24.82
CA PRO A 216 2.60 1.86 -25.05
C PRO A 216 2.51 0.51 -24.33
N LYS A 217 2.71 -0.60 -25.06
CA LYS A 217 2.92 -1.92 -24.45
C LYS A 217 4.16 -1.85 -23.55
N LYS A 218 4.11 -2.52 -22.39
CA LYS A 218 5.20 -2.54 -21.39
C LYS A 218 6.52 -3.01 -22.03
N ALA A 219 7.61 -2.37 -21.59
CA ALA A 219 9.02 -2.57 -21.95
C ALA A 219 9.29 -2.78 -23.45
N LYS A 220 9.25 -1.69 -24.23
CA LYS A 220 9.59 -1.67 -25.68
C LYS A 220 11.03 -2.10 -26.03
N TRP A 221 11.90 -2.27 -25.04
CA TRP A 221 13.32 -2.49 -25.27
C TRP A 221 13.72 -3.97 -25.36
N LEU A 222 12.86 -4.91 -24.94
CA LEU A 222 13.16 -6.34 -25.02
C LEU A 222 12.81 -6.90 -26.40
N THR A 223 13.74 -7.65 -27.01
CA THR A 223 13.52 -8.35 -28.28
C THR A 223 12.62 -9.59 -28.11
N ALA A 224 12.02 -10.06 -29.21
CA ALA A 224 11.17 -11.26 -29.21
C ALA A 224 11.93 -12.51 -28.72
N ASP A 225 13.21 -12.64 -29.05
CA ASP A 225 14.07 -13.75 -28.62
C ASP A 225 14.31 -13.72 -27.10
N THR A 226 14.51 -12.53 -26.52
CA THR A 226 14.68 -12.38 -25.07
C THR A 226 13.37 -12.67 -24.32
N LEU A 227 12.22 -12.38 -24.94
CA LEU A 227 10.91 -12.76 -24.40
C LEU A 227 10.69 -14.28 -24.42
N LYS A 228 11.12 -14.97 -25.49
CA LYS A 228 11.08 -16.44 -25.57
C LYS A 228 11.90 -17.10 -24.46
N ILE A 229 13.10 -16.59 -24.19
CA ILE A 229 13.93 -17.07 -23.07
C ILE A 229 13.29 -16.75 -21.70
N ALA A 230 12.61 -15.62 -21.57
CA ALA A 230 11.88 -15.30 -20.35
C ALA A 230 10.75 -16.31 -20.06
N GLU A 231 10.10 -16.80 -21.12
CA GLU A 231 9.05 -17.82 -21.05
C GLU A 231 9.64 -19.21 -20.75
N GLU A 232 10.71 -19.61 -21.42
CA GLU A 232 11.43 -20.87 -21.12
C GLU A 232 11.97 -20.89 -19.68
N ARG A 233 12.47 -19.76 -19.18
CA ARG A 233 12.88 -19.58 -17.78
C ARG A 233 11.71 -19.75 -16.82
N ARG A 234 10.51 -19.28 -17.18
CA ARG A 234 9.29 -19.45 -16.38
C ARG A 234 8.88 -20.92 -16.32
N ASN A 235 8.96 -21.62 -17.45
CA ASN A 235 8.64 -23.05 -17.53
C ASN A 235 9.64 -23.91 -16.73
N ALA A 236 10.94 -23.64 -16.84
CA ALA A 236 11.97 -24.34 -16.06
C ALA A 236 11.83 -24.12 -14.54
N LYS A 237 11.33 -22.94 -14.13
CA LYS A 237 11.01 -22.66 -12.73
C LYS A 237 9.76 -23.44 -12.27
N GLY A 238 8.76 -23.58 -13.14
CA GLY A 238 7.55 -24.35 -12.86
C GLY A 238 7.80 -25.86 -12.78
N SER A 239 8.75 -26.38 -13.54
CA SER A 239 9.12 -27.81 -13.56
C SER A 239 10.13 -28.22 -12.49
N GLY A 240 10.63 -27.29 -11.66
CA GLY A 240 11.58 -27.58 -10.58
C GLY A 240 13.05 -27.82 -11.02
N ASP A 241 13.38 -27.63 -12.30
CA ASP A 241 14.72 -27.85 -12.84
C ASP A 241 15.65 -26.65 -12.54
N LYS A 242 16.35 -26.75 -11.41
CA LYS A 242 17.27 -25.70 -10.92
C LYS A 242 18.45 -25.43 -11.86
N LYS A 243 19.00 -26.45 -12.53
CA LYS A 243 20.16 -26.31 -13.42
C LYS A 243 19.76 -25.56 -14.70
N ARG A 244 18.65 -25.97 -15.32
CA ARG A 244 18.12 -25.29 -16.52
C ARG A 244 17.66 -23.87 -16.22
N PHE A 245 17.03 -23.64 -15.07
CA PHE A 245 16.65 -22.30 -14.64
C PHE A 245 17.86 -21.37 -14.49
N SER A 246 18.93 -21.82 -13.83
CA SER A 246 20.14 -21.02 -13.63
C SER A 246 20.77 -20.60 -14.97
N ARG A 247 20.91 -21.56 -15.90
CA ARG A 247 21.43 -21.31 -17.25
C ARG A 247 20.58 -20.29 -18.02
N LEU A 248 19.27 -20.50 -18.07
CA LEU A 248 18.33 -19.61 -18.76
C LEU A 248 18.26 -18.22 -18.10
N ASN A 249 18.44 -18.13 -16.78
CA ASN A 249 18.48 -16.85 -16.09
C ASN A 249 19.75 -16.05 -16.43
N ALA A 250 20.91 -16.70 -16.46
CA ALA A 250 22.16 -16.06 -16.89
C ALA A 250 22.10 -15.61 -18.35
N GLU A 251 21.48 -16.41 -19.23
CA GLU A 251 21.26 -16.05 -20.63
C GLU A 251 20.28 -14.88 -20.79
N PHE A 252 19.15 -14.91 -20.07
CA PHE A 252 18.18 -13.82 -20.05
C PHE A 252 18.83 -12.50 -19.62
N GLN A 253 19.63 -12.50 -18.55
CA GLN A 253 20.31 -11.30 -18.07
C GLN A 253 21.30 -10.75 -19.10
N ARG A 254 22.07 -11.61 -19.77
CA ARG A 254 22.99 -11.20 -20.84
C ARG A 254 22.25 -10.56 -22.02
N ARG A 255 21.17 -11.18 -22.50
CA ARG A 255 20.38 -10.65 -23.62
C ARG A 255 19.63 -9.38 -23.24
N ALA A 256 19.06 -9.32 -22.04
CA ALA A 256 18.39 -8.13 -21.55
C ALA A 256 19.34 -6.92 -21.44
N ARG A 257 20.59 -7.11 -21.00
CA ARG A 257 21.58 -6.03 -20.99
C ARG A 257 21.89 -5.53 -22.40
N ARG A 258 22.13 -6.45 -23.35
CA ARG A 258 22.38 -6.13 -24.76
C ARG A 258 21.22 -5.37 -25.39
N ASP A 259 20.00 -5.85 -25.17
CA ASP A 259 18.77 -5.25 -25.66
C ASP A 259 18.57 -3.83 -25.11
N LYS A 260 18.87 -3.63 -23.81
CA LYS A 260 18.82 -2.31 -23.17
C LYS A 260 19.87 -1.36 -23.74
N GLU A 261 21.10 -1.83 -23.92
CA GLU A 261 22.20 -1.03 -24.48
C GLU A 261 21.90 -0.61 -25.92
N LYS A 262 21.46 -1.56 -26.76
CA LYS A 262 21.02 -1.27 -28.13
C LYS A 262 19.89 -0.25 -28.14
N HIS A 263 18.90 -0.40 -27.25
CA HIS A 263 17.81 0.55 -27.16
C HIS A 263 18.27 1.96 -26.80
N ILE A 264 19.22 2.11 -25.86
CA ILE A 264 19.79 3.41 -25.50
C ILE A 264 20.55 4.00 -26.68
N ASN A 265 21.38 3.21 -27.36
CA ASN A 265 22.14 3.67 -28.54
C ASN A 265 21.20 4.12 -29.67
N ASP A 266 20.14 3.35 -29.95
CA ASP A 266 19.13 3.71 -30.95
C ASP A 266 18.39 5.01 -30.56
N GLN A 267 18.16 5.27 -29.28
CA GLN A 267 17.58 6.53 -28.80
C GLN A 267 18.55 7.71 -28.97
N CYS A 268 19.84 7.53 -28.69
CA CYS A 268 20.88 8.54 -28.89
C CYS A 268 21.00 8.91 -30.38
N GLN A 269 21.12 7.92 -31.28
CA GLN A 269 21.17 8.15 -32.72
C GLN A 269 19.95 8.93 -33.21
N GLN A 270 18.78 8.59 -32.69
CA GLN A 270 17.52 9.23 -33.00
C GLN A 270 17.41 10.69 -32.51
N ILE A 271 18.13 11.04 -31.44
CA ILE A 271 18.23 12.43 -30.95
C ILE A 271 19.18 13.21 -31.87
N GLU A 272 20.32 12.62 -32.24
CA GLU A 272 21.27 13.22 -33.18
C GLU A 272 20.65 13.49 -34.54
N ASP A 273 19.90 12.52 -35.09
CA ASP A 273 19.20 12.68 -36.38
C ASP A 273 18.12 13.77 -36.31
N ASN A 274 17.40 13.86 -35.20
CA ASN A 274 16.40 14.91 -34.99
C ASN A 274 17.05 16.29 -34.88
N ASN A 275 18.23 16.37 -34.25
CA ASN A 275 19.03 17.60 -34.18
C ASN A 275 19.49 18.03 -35.57
N ARG A 276 20.06 17.10 -36.35
CA ARG A 276 20.50 17.34 -37.74
C ARG A 276 19.36 17.81 -38.64
N LYS A 277 18.15 17.30 -38.44
CA LYS A 277 16.94 17.65 -39.23
C LYS A 277 16.21 18.90 -38.73
N GLY A 278 16.71 19.60 -37.71
CA GLY A 278 16.07 20.79 -37.13
C GLY A 278 14.71 20.52 -36.46
N LYS A 279 14.42 19.27 -36.09
CA LYS A 279 13.14 18.86 -35.47
C LYS A 279 13.19 19.04 -33.96
N THR A 280 13.29 20.30 -33.51
CA THR A 280 13.51 20.69 -32.10
C THR A 280 12.47 20.10 -31.15
N ARG A 281 11.19 20.06 -31.55
CA ARG A 281 10.10 19.47 -30.74
C ARG A 281 10.27 17.97 -30.51
N ASP A 282 10.65 17.22 -31.55
CA ASP A 282 10.84 15.76 -31.45
C ASP A 282 12.14 15.41 -30.71
N LEU A 283 13.14 16.29 -30.78
CA LEU A 283 14.37 16.21 -29.98
C LEU A 283 14.07 16.34 -28.49
N PHE A 284 13.42 17.44 -28.07
CA PHE A 284 13.09 17.65 -26.66
C PHE A 284 12.12 16.59 -26.11
N LYS A 285 11.18 16.13 -26.94
CA LYS A 285 10.29 15.02 -26.56
C LYS A 285 11.06 13.73 -26.23
N LYS A 286 12.07 13.37 -27.01
CA LYS A 286 12.90 12.17 -26.71
C LYS A 286 13.78 12.37 -25.49
N ILE A 287 14.35 13.57 -25.31
CA ILE A 287 15.12 13.91 -24.12
C ILE A 287 14.23 13.79 -22.86
N ASP A 288 13.00 14.28 -22.91
CA ASP A 288 12.03 14.16 -21.82
C ASP A 288 11.63 12.70 -21.56
N GLU A 289 11.48 11.87 -22.61
CA GLU A 289 11.20 10.44 -22.47
C GLU A 289 12.34 9.69 -21.76
N ILE A 290 13.61 10.08 -21.99
CA ILE A 290 14.79 9.53 -21.31
C ILE A 290 14.90 10.04 -19.87
N LYS A 291 14.67 11.35 -19.66
CA LYS A 291 14.79 12.01 -18.34
C LYS A 291 13.63 11.73 -17.40
N ARG A 292 12.53 11.12 -17.86
CA ARG A 292 11.37 10.76 -17.05
C ARG A 292 11.70 9.70 -16.00
N THR A 293 12.38 10.11 -14.95
CA THR A 293 12.33 9.48 -13.64
C THR A 293 10.89 9.54 -13.13
N PHE A 294 10.46 8.50 -12.44
CA PHE A 294 9.15 8.50 -11.79
C PHE A 294 9.11 9.65 -10.77
N HIS A 295 8.37 10.70 -11.09
CA HIS A 295 8.01 11.72 -10.11
C HIS A 295 6.70 11.25 -9.49
N ALA A 296 6.75 10.81 -8.24
CA ALA A 296 5.54 10.65 -7.46
C ALA A 296 4.76 11.96 -7.55
N LYS A 297 3.48 11.91 -7.93
CA LYS A 297 2.63 13.09 -7.86
C LYS A 297 2.50 13.46 -6.39
N ILE A 298 3.29 14.45 -5.96
CA ILE A 298 3.07 15.14 -4.70
C ILE A 298 1.72 15.82 -4.88
N GLY A 299 0.73 15.41 -4.09
CA GLY A 299 -0.55 16.10 -4.06
C GLY A 299 -0.31 17.56 -3.71
N THR A 300 -1.03 18.48 -4.36
CA THR A 300 -0.96 19.90 -4.03
C THR A 300 -1.38 20.08 -2.57
N ILE A 301 -0.47 20.61 -1.75
CA ILE A 301 -0.73 20.88 -0.33
C ILE A 301 -1.27 22.32 -0.25
N LYS A 302 -2.36 22.51 0.48
CA LYS A 302 -2.99 23.83 0.65
C LYS A 302 -2.58 24.48 1.97
N ASP A 303 -2.47 25.81 1.95
CA ASP A 303 -2.36 26.61 3.17
C ASP A 303 -3.66 26.57 4.00
N LYS A 304 -3.67 27.19 5.17
CA LYS A 304 -4.87 27.23 6.05
C LYS A 304 -6.05 27.98 5.40
N GLN A 305 -5.77 28.85 4.43
CA GLN A 305 -6.73 29.65 3.69
C GLN A 305 -7.17 28.97 2.38
N GLY A 306 -6.71 27.75 2.10
CA GLY A 306 -7.12 26.95 0.94
C GLY A 306 -6.38 27.24 -0.36
N ARG A 307 -5.31 28.05 -0.33
CA ARG A 307 -4.44 28.36 -1.48
C ARG A 307 -3.36 27.29 -1.65
N ASP A 308 -3.00 27.02 -2.90
CA ASP A 308 -2.04 25.97 -3.24
C ASP A 308 -0.60 26.40 -2.94
N LEU A 309 0.12 25.60 -2.16
CA LEU A 309 1.53 25.79 -1.84
C LEU A 309 2.40 25.08 -2.88
N MET A 310 3.25 25.86 -3.54
CA MET A 310 4.08 25.41 -4.67
C MET A 310 5.57 25.29 -4.29
N GLU A 311 6.00 26.00 -3.24
CA GLU A 311 7.39 26.08 -2.81
C GLU A 311 7.71 25.05 -1.71
N LYS A 312 8.92 24.46 -1.77
CA LYS A 312 9.29 23.35 -0.87
C LYS A 312 9.36 23.77 0.60
N GLU A 313 9.83 24.97 0.88
CA GLU A 313 9.92 25.49 2.24
C GLU A 313 8.53 25.79 2.82
N ASP A 314 7.62 26.32 2.02
CA ASP A 314 6.23 26.56 2.43
C ASP A 314 5.49 25.25 2.71
N ILE A 315 5.70 24.23 1.89
CA ILE A 315 5.16 22.88 2.13
C ILE A 315 5.70 22.31 3.44
N LYS A 316 6.99 22.48 3.72
CA LYS A 316 7.64 21.99 4.94
C LYS A 316 7.12 22.73 6.17
N LYS A 317 6.94 24.05 6.06
CA LYS A 317 6.34 24.90 7.09
C LYS A 317 4.88 24.51 7.35
N ARG A 318 4.07 24.34 6.30
CA ARG A 318 2.67 23.92 6.43
C ARG A 318 2.52 22.54 7.06
N ARG A 319 3.43 21.61 6.76
CA ARG A 319 3.48 20.29 7.42
C ARG A 319 3.80 20.43 8.89
N ARG A 320 4.81 21.25 9.25
CA ARG A 320 5.14 21.53 10.65
C ARG A 320 3.94 22.12 11.39
N GLU A 321 3.33 23.17 10.84
CA GLU A 321 2.15 23.81 11.45
C GLU A 321 0.97 22.84 11.61
N TYR A 322 0.71 22.00 10.60
CA TYR A 322 -0.33 20.96 10.70
C TYR A 322 -0.04 19.97 11.82
N THR A 323 1.21 19.51 11.93
CA THR A 323 1.64 18.58 12.98
C THR A 323 1.56 19.22 14.36
N GLU A 324 2.05 20.45 14.52
CA GLU A 324 1.96 21.18 15.78
C GLU A 324 0.50 21.39 16.21
N GLU A 325 -0.41 21.80 15.31
CA GLU A 325 -1.85 21.94 15.59
C GLU A 325 -2.53 20.60 15.94
N LEU A 326 -2.11 19.51 15.31
CA LEU A 326 -2.67 18.18 15.57
C LEU A 326 -2.37 17.72 17.00
N TYR A 327 -1.19 18.06 17.54
CA TYR A 327 -0.75 17.60 18.86
C TYR A 327 -0.89 18.64 19.98
N THR A 328 -1.12 19.92 19.67
CA THR A 328 -1.43 20.95 20.69
C THR A 328 -2.89 20.96 21.12
N LYS A 329 -3.80 20.36 20.35
CA LYS A 329 -5.22 20.26 20.75
C LYS A 329 -5.49 19.24 21.85
N ASP A 330 -4.60 18.29 22.07
CA ASP A 330 -4.76 17.23 23.09
C ASP A 330 -3.98 17.52 24.39
N THR A 331 -3.26 18.65 24.49
CA THR A 331 -2.43 19.00 25.66
C THR A 331 -3.08 20.00 26.62
N GLN A 332 -4.29 20.49 26.35
CA GLN A 332 -4.99 21.43 27.26
C GLN A 332 -5.78 20.77 28.39
N SER A 333 -5.52 19.51 28.76
CA SER A 333 -6.20 18.88 29.89
C SER A 333 -5.32 17.97 30.77
N ILE A 334 -4.00 18.19 30.82
CA ILE A 334 -3.17 17.51 31.82
C ILE A 334 -2.43 18.60 32.59
N ASP A 335 -2.88 18.82 33.83
CA ASP A 335 -2.24 19.67 34.82
C ASP A 335 -0.75 19.32 34.92
N GLU A 336 0.08 20.36 34.86
CA GLU A 336 1.52 20.29 35.07
C GLU A 336 1.82 20.03 36.56
N ASN A 337 1.72 18.77 37.00
CA ASN A 337 2.37 18.35 38.23
C ASN A 337 2.62 16.82 38.27
N ASP A 338 3.54 16.30 37.47
CA ASP A 338 4.38 15.20 37.95
C ASP A 338 5.69 15.07 37.15
N GLY A 339 6.78 14.87 37.88
CA GLY A 339 8.10 14.62 37.30
C GLY A 339 8.15 13.23 36.70
N SER A 340 8.14 13.13 35.37
CA SER A 340 8.20 11.83 34.69
C SER A 340 9.58 11.18 34.86
N THR A 341 9.66 10.32 35.86
CA THR A 341 10.63 9.24 35.92
C THR A 341 10.34 8.32 34.73
N ILE A 342 11.34 8.05 33.90
CA ILE A 342 11.22 7.04 32.84
C ILE A 342 11.04 5.69 33.55
N GLU A 343 9.81 5.17 33.58
CA GLU A 343 9.53 3.81 34.01
C GLU A 343 10.28 2.86 33.07
N LEU A 344 11.34 2.25 33.60
CA LEU A 344 12.01 1.14 32.96
C LEU A 344 11.09 -0.07 33.06
N ALA A 345 10.98 -0.84 31.97
CA ALA A 345 10.22 -2.08 31.95
C ALA A 345 10.66 -2.99 33.11
N PRO A 346 9.71 -3.65 33.79
CA PRO A 346 10.01 -4.54 34.92
C PRO A 346 10.91 -5.71 34.50
N GLU A 347 11.68 -6.25 35.45
CA GLU A 347 12.54 -7.41 35.21
C GLU A 347 11.72 -8.69 34.97
N ILE A 348 12.15 -9.50 34.00
CA ILE A 348 11.49 -10.77 33.63
C ILE A 348 11.57 -11.77 34.80
N LEU A 349 10.43 -12.24 35.28
CA LEU A 349 10.32 -13.19 36.39
C LEU A 349 10.51 -14.66 35.94
N GLU A 350 11.04 -15.53 36.80
CA GLU A 350 11.16 -16.97 36.48
C GLU A 350 9.79 -17.67 36.26
N SER A 351 8.75 -17.18 36.93
CA SER A 351 7.36 -17.61 36.68
C SER A 351 6.92 -17.26 35.26
N GLU A 352 7.33 -16.09 34.75
CA GLU A 352 7.06 -15.68 33.37
C GLU A 352 7.78 -16.60 32.38
N ILE A 353 9.01 -17.03 32.63
CA ILE A 353 9.70 -17.95 31.70
C ILE A 353 8.97 -19.30 31.55
N LYS A 354 8.36 -19.81 32.64
CA LYS A 354 7.61 -21.08 32.63
C LYS A 354 6.18 -20.92 32.08
N TRP A 355 5.54 -19.78 32.30
CA TRP A 355 4.13 -19.55 31.98
C TRP A 355 3.88 -18.69 30.73
N ALA A 356 4.79 -17.78 30.40
CA ALA A 356 4.83 -17.02 29.16
C ALA A 356 5.27 -17.87 28.01
#